data_AF-A0A7C2L497-F1
#
_entry.id   AF-A0A7C2L497-F1
#
_cell.length_a   1.000
_cell.length_b   1.000
_cell.length_c   1.000
_cell.angle_alpha   90.00
_cell.angle_beta   90.00
_cell.angle_gamma   90.00
#
_symmetry.space_group_name_H-M   'P 1'
#
loop_
_entity.id
_entity.type
_entity.pdbx_description
1 polymer ?
#
loop_
_entity_poly.entity_id
_entity_poly.type
_entity_poly.pdbx_seq_one_letter_code
_entity_poly.pdbx_strand_id
1 'polypeptide(L)'
;MSASGRKCTDPRFRRWLAPYELGLLEEGEREAFRNHLLQCDFCHAELYAMEPIMDLLRAKREAALASRRRAFLFRMRVALFAERGRAIRWVASILMAVSAGLAAFFWLRAPEKPPEVPHIASPKQASPSAPRSSLSAEEIARLRSAGTREAIDRARSAYEKGDFVRAVELLMPIARLEPENAEAHFWLGASWLQLNRPQEAIAPLRRAVQLSLGVEQERGRYYLALAYARAGYRDEAIRELETLIAENGLYRAEAEQAKRQLLRSGTVK
;
A
#
# COMPACT_ATOMS: atom_id res chain seq x y z
N MET A 1 -10.77 3.39 -51.06
CA MET A 1 -11.56 4.63 -51.20
C MET A 1 -10.70 5.78 -50.71
N SER A 2 -10.24 6.63 -51.62
CA SER A 2 -9.25 7.68 -51.37
C SER A 2 -9.79 8.77 -50.44
N ALA A 3 -9.13 8.98 -49.30
CA ALA A 3 -9.31 10.14 -48.43
C ALA A 3 -8.77 11.40 -49.13
N SER A 4 -9.57 11.95 -50.03
CA SER A 4 -9.31 13.22 -50.70
C SER A 4 -9.37 14.37 -49.69
N GLY A 5 -8.21 14.85 -49.25
CA GLY A 5 -7.80 16.26 -49.25
C GLY A 5 -8.68 17.36 -48.62
N ARG A 6 -9.76 17.07 -47.90
CA ARG A 6 -10.61 18.11 -47.30
C ARG A 6 -9.99 18.64 -46.01
N LYS A 7 -9.33 19.80 -46.06
CA LYS A 7 -8.89 20.53 -44.86
C LYS A 7 -10.09 21.23 -44.22
N CYS A 8 -10.13 21.27 -42.89
CA CYS A 8 -11.09 22.13 -42.19
C CYS A 8 -10.81 23.61 -42.49
N THR A 9 -11.86 24.38 -42.78
CA THR A 9 -11.80 25.81 -43.09
C THR A 9 -11.92 26.70 -41.85
N ASP A 10 -12.21 26.13 -40.68
CA ASP A 10 -12.30 26.88 -39.43
C ASP A 10 -10.90 27.17 -38.85
N PRO A 11 -10.45 28.44 -38.81
CA PRO A 11 -9.13 28.80 -38.30
C PRO A 11 -9.02 28.63 -36.77
N ARG A 12 -10.15 28.49 -36.05
CA ARG A 12 -10.18 28.39 -34.59
C ARG A 12 -9.62 27.05 -34.11
N PHE A 13 -9.80 25.98 -34.88
CA PHE A 13 -9.33 24.64 -34.51
C PHE A 13 -7.83 24.62 -34.17
N ARG A 14 -6.99 25.16 -35.06
CA ARG A 14 -5.53 25.22 -34.86
C ARG A 14 -5.11 26.05 -33.64
N ARG A 15 -5.89 27.09 -33.32
CA ARG A 15 -5.62 27.97 -32.17
C ARG A 15 -6.02 27.31 -30.85
N TRP A 16 -7.10 26.52 -30.88
CA TRP A 16 -7.66 25.88 -29.69
C TRP A 16 -7.07 24.50 -29.39
N LEU A 17 -6.43 23.83 -30.36
CA LEU A 17 -5.87 22.49 -30.19
C LEU A 17 -4.89 22.37 -29.00
N ALA A 18 -3.84 23.20 -28.97
CA ALA A 18 -2.85 23.14 -27.89
C ALA A 18 -3.42 23.57 -26.52
N PRO A 19 -4.19 24.67 -26.41
CA PRO A 19 -4.86 25.03 -25.16
C PRO A 19 -5.86 23.98 -24.66
N TYR A 20 -6.58 23.29 -25.55
CA TYR A 20 -7.52 22.23 -25.20
C TYR A 20 -6.80 21.06 -24.51
N GLU A 21 -5.70 20.58 -25.09
CA GLU A 21 -4.88 19.50 -24.52
C GLU A 21 -4.20 19.87 -23.19
N LEU A 22 -3.85 21.15 -23.03
CA LEU A 22 -3.27 21.66 -21.79
C LEU A 22 -4.32 22.02 -20.72
N GLY A 23 -5.62 21.88 -21.04
CA GLY A 23 -6.71 22.24 -20.13
C GLY A 23 -6.86 23.75 -19.89
N LEU A 24 -6.30 24.57 -20.77
CA LEU A 24 -6.20 26.03 -20.63
C LEU A 24 -7.37 26.81 -21.27
N LEU A 25 -8.29 26.13 -21.97
CA LEU A 25 -9.48 26.77 -22.53
C LEU A 25 -10.53 27.08 -21.46
N GLU A 26 -11.16 28.25 -21.59
CA GLU A 26 -12.35 28.60 -20.82
C GLU A 26 -13.51 27.65 -21.16
N GLU A 27 -14.47 27.52 -20.25
CA GLU A 27 -15.54 26.51 -20.37
C GLU A 27 -16.38 26.66 -21.64
N GLY A 28 -16.71 27.90 -22.03
CA GLY A 28 -17.42 28.19 -23.28
C GLY A 28 -16.60 27.90 -24.54
N GLU A 29 -15.29 28.19 -24.53
CA GLU A 29 -14.39 27.88 -25.64
C GLU A 29 -14.20 26.37 -25.81
N ARG A 30 -14.09 25.66 -24.68
CA ARG A 30 -13.97 24.20 -24.64
C ARG A 30 -15.22 23.53 -25.19
N GLU A 31 -16.40 24.06 -24.89
CA GLU A 31 -17.65 23.55 -25.44
C GLU A 31 -17.79 23.85 -26.94
N ALA A 32 -17.44 25.06 -27.38
CA ALA A 32 -17.42 25.40 -28.81
C ALA A 32 -16.45 24.51 -29.61
N PHE A 33 -15.26 24.23 -29.06
CA PHE A 33 -14.28 23.35 -29.67
C PHE A 33 -14.78 21.90 -29.74
N ARG A 34 -15.40 21.38 -28.67
CA ARG A 34 -16.03 20.04 -28.67
C ARG A 34 -17.15 19.92 -29.70
N ASN A 35 -18.02 20.93 -29.78
CA ASN A 35 -19.11 20.95 -30.74
C ASN A 35 -18.59 20.97 -32.18
N HIS A 36 -17.50 21.71 -32.45
CA HIS A 36 -16.83 21.68 -33.75
C HIS A 36 -16.25 20.29 -34.07
N LEU A 37 -15.57 19.65 -33.11
CA LEU A 37 -15.02 18.30 -33.28
C LEU A 37 -16.08 17.25 -33.61
N LEU A 38 -17.27 17.36 -33.02
CA LEU A 38 -18.40 16.48 -33.32
C LEU A 38 -18.99 16.68 -34.72
N GLN A 39 -18.79 17.86 -35.31
CA GLN A 39 -19.35 18.25 -36.61
C GLN A 39 -18.32 18.19 -37.75
N CYS A 40 -17.03 17.96 -37.44
CA CYS A 40 -15.95 17.99 -38.41
C CYS A 40 -15.07 16.74 -38.34
N ASP A 41 -15.36 15.76 -39.21
CA ASP A 41 -14.62 14.50 -39.32
C ASP A 41 -13.10 14.69 -39.55
N PHE A 42 -12.72 15.75 -40.26
CA PHE A 42 -11.30 16.06 -40.52
C PHE A 42 -10.55 16.44 -39.23
N CYS A 43 -11.10 17.38 -38.46
CA CYS A 43 -10.50 17.83 -37.20
C CYS A 43 -10.50 16.72 -36.15
N HIS A 44 -11.54 15.88 -36.16
CA HIS A 44 -11.60 14.67 -35.34
C HIS A 44 -10.45 13.73 -35.71
N ALA A 45 -10.31 13.35 -36.98
CA ALA A 45 -9.22 12.49 -37.43
C ALA A 45 -7.81 13.06 -37.13
N GLU A 46 -7.61 14.38 -37.28
CA GLU A 46 -6.34 15.06 -36.98
C GLU A 46 -6.01 15.02 -35.47
N LEU A 47 -7.01 15.15 -34.60
CA LEU A 47 -6.84 15.03 -33.14
C LEU A 47 -6.46 13.59 -32.74
N TYR A 48 -7.17 12.58 -33.25
CA TYR A 48 -6.88 11.17 -32.97
C TYR A 48 -5.52 10.73 -33.51
N ALA A 49 -5.07 11.27 -34.65
CA ALA A 49 -3.74 10.98 -35.17
C ALA A 49 -2.59 11.44 -34.25
N MET A 50 -2.85 12.41 -33.36
CA MET A 50 -1.87 12.94 -32.41
C MET A 50 -1.87 12.22 -31.05
N GLU A 51 -2.84 11.34 -30.79
CA GLU A 51 -2.99 10.62 -29.52
C GLU A 51 -1.71 9.86 -29.09
N PRO A 52 -0.99 9.14 -29.98
CA PRO A 52 0.24 8.42 -29.58
C PRO A 52 1.37 9.35 -29.12
N ILE A 53 1.47 10.54 -29.73
CA ILE A 53 2.49 11.55 -29.39
C ILE A 53 2.15 12.18 -28.04
N MET A 54 0.87 12.47 -27.80
CA MET A 54 0.41 13.05 -26.55
C MET A 54 0.57 12.09 -25.37
N ASP A 55 0.29 10.80 -25.56
CA ASP A 55 0.51 9.78 -24.54
C ASP A 55 1.99 9.62 -24.19
N LEU A 56 2.88 9.68 -25.18
CA LEU A 56 4.33 9.69 -24.95
C LEU A 56 4.76 10.91 -24.10
N LEU A 57 4.23 12.09 -24.40
CA LEU A 57 4.53 13.31 -23.64
C LEU A 57 3.98 13.26 -22.21
N ARG A 58 2.76 12.73 -22.01
CA ARG A 58 2.15 12.51 -20.70
C ARG A 58 2.99 11.53 -19.86
N ALA A 59 3.37 10.39 -20.43
CA ALA A 59 4.22 9.41 -19.77
C ALA A 59 5.59 9.99 -19.35
N LYS A 60 6.23 10.79 -20.23
CA LYS A 60 7.50 11.48 -19.87
C LYS A 60 7.31 12.50 -18.75
N ARG A 61 6.23 13.26 -18.76
CA ARG A 61 5.90 14.25 -17.72
C ARG A 61 5.68 13.56 -16.37
N GLU A 62 4.94 12.46 -16.35
CA GLU A 62 4.71 11.66 -15.15
C GLU A 62 6.00 11.06 -14.59
N ALA A 63 6.86 10.50 -15.46
CA ALA A 63 8.17 10.00 -15.06
C ALA A 63 9.05 11.09 -14.43
N ALA A 64 9.03 12.31 -14.99
CA ALA A 64 9.76 13.47 -14.47
C ALA A 64 9.20 13.98 -13.13
N LEU A 65 7.88 13.95 -12.94
CA LEU A 65 7.25 14.29 -11.66
C LEU A 65 7.54 13.22 -10.60
N ALA A 66 7.52 11.94 -10.98
CA ALA A 66 7.83 10.82 -10.09
C ALA A 66 9.29 10.84 -9.63
N SER A 67 10.25 11.24 -10.48
CA SER A 67 11.65 11.39 -10.06
C SER A 67 11.84 12.54 -9.06
N ARG A 68 11.15 13.67 -9.26
CA ARG A 68 11.15 14.79 -8.30
C ARG A 68 10.52 14.41 -6.97
N ARG A 69 9.40 13.68 -6.97
CA ARG A 69 8.75 13.16 -5.75
C ARG A 69 9.67 12.19 -4.99
N ARG A 70 10.34 11.26 -5.69
CA ARG A 70 11.33 10.35 -5.09
C ARG A 70 12.49 11.11 -4.43
N ALA A 71 13.04 12.13 -5.10
CA ALA A 71 14.10 12.96 -4.53
C ALA A 71 13.63 13.73 -3.28
N PHE A 72 12.41 14.24 -3.29
CA PHE A 72 11.81 14.92 -2.14
C PHE A 72 11.59 13.98 -0.95
N LEU A 73 10.98 12.81 -1.18
CA LEU A 73 10.77 11.80 -0.13
C LEU A 73 12.08 11.27 0.44
N PHE A 74 13.11 11.10 -0.40
CA PHE A 74 14.45 10.73 0.04
C PHE A 74 15.05 11.78 0.98
N ARG A 75 15.01 13.07 0.60
CA ARG A 75 15.47 14.18 1.45
C ARG A 75 14.72 14.24 2.78
N MET A 76 13.40 14.04 2.76
CA MET A 76 12.58 14.02 3.97
C MET A 76 12.92 12.84 4.89
N ARG A 77 13.14 11.63 4.34
CA ARG A 77 13.59 10.46 5.11
C ARG A 77 14.96 10.68 5.77
N VAL A 78 15.91 11.28 5.04
CA VAL A 78 17.24 11.60 5.58
C VAL A 78 17.13 12.60 6.75
N ALA A 79 16.29 13.63 6.61
CA ALA A 79 16.04 14.60 7.69
C ALA A 79 15.41 13.95 8.93
N LEU A 80 14.39 13.09 8.75
CA LEU A 80 13.73 12.37 9.85
C LEU A 80 14.68 11.38 10.56
N PHE A 81 15.60 10.75 9.83
CA PHE A 81 16.59 9.84 10.40
C PHE A 81 17.67 10.60 11.19
N ALA A 82 18.08 11.79 10.71
CA ALA A 82 19.00 12.66 11.43
C ALA A 82 18.45 13.11 12.80
N GLU A 83 17.15 13.43 12.87
CA GLU A 83 16.48 13.79 14.12
C GLU A 83 16.41 12.61 15.12
N ARG A 84 16.06 11.41 14.64
CA ARG A 84 16.02 10.20 15.47
C ARG A 84 17.38 9.80 16.03
N GLY A 85 18.46 10.04 15.29
CA GLY A 85 19.83 9.77 15.76
C GLY A 85 20.22 10.58 17.01
N ARG A 86 19.72 11.82 17.15
CA ARG A 86 19.97 12.66 18.33
C ARG A 86 19.24 12.14 19.58
N ALA A 87 17.99 11.70 19.42
CA ALA A 87 17.21 11.13 20.52
C ALA A 87 17.80 9.81 21.04
N ILE A 88 18.26 8.94 20.14
CA ILE A 88 18.88 7.65 20.51
C ILE A 88 20.18 7.86 21.31
N ARG A 89 21.00 8.86 20.94
CA ARG A 89 22.25 9.18 21.67
C ARG A 89 21.98 9.70 23.09
N TRP A 90 20.93 10.50 23.27
CA TRP A 90 20.50 10.98 24.59
C TRP A 90 19.98 9.83 25.47
N VAL A 91 19.12 8.97 24.93
CA VAL A 91 18.57 7.81 25.67
C VAL A 91 19.67 6.82 26.05
N ALA A 92 20.62 6.54 25.16
CA ALA A 92 21.76 5.67 25.45
C ALA A 92 22.66 6.23 26.56
N SER A 93 22.86 7.56 26.60
CA SER A 93 23.67 8.22 27.64
C SER A 93 23.00 8.14 29.02
N ILE A 94 21.68 8.32 29.08
CA ILE A 94 20.90 8.18 30.32
C ILE A 94 20.93 6.73 30.82
N LEU A 95 20.76 5.75 29.93
CA LEU A 95 20.83 4.32 30.27
C LEU A 95 22.21 3.92 30.83
N MET A 96 23.30 4.45 30.26
CA MET A 96 24.66 4.21 30.81
C MET A 96 24.84 4.83 32.20
N ALA A 97 24.33 6.04 32.44
CA ALA A 97 24.45 6.70 33.73
C ALA A 97 23.67 5.93 34.82
N VAL A 98 22.48 5.44 34.49
CA VAL A 98 21.64 4.65 35.41
C VAL A 98 22.27 3.29 35.69
N SER A 99 22.83 2.60 34.69
CA SER A 99 23.48 1.30 34.90
C SER A 99 24.75 1.42 35.77
N ALA A 100 25.53 2.48 35.61
CA ALA A 100 26.70 2.76 36.46
C ALA A 100 26.29 3.01 37.93
N GLY A 101 25.20 3.76 38.16
CA GLY A 101 24.68 4.01 39.51
C GLY A 101 24.16 2.74 40.19
N LEU A 102 23.44 1.89 39.44
CA LEU A 102 22.94 0.60 39.95
C LEU A 102 24.08 -0.38 40.25
N ALA A 103 25.12 -0.43 39.41
CA ALA A 103 26.29 -1.27 39.64
C ALA A 103 27.05 -0.85 40.91
N ALA A 104 27.25 0.46 41.13
CA ALA A 104 27.88 0.98 42.35
C ALA A 104 27.07 0.63 43.62
N PHE A 105 25.74 0.68 43.53
CA PHE A 105 24.84 0.35 44.65
C PHE A 105 24.90 -1.14 45.01
N PHE A 106 24.96 -2.03 44.02
CA PHE A 106 25.08 -3.48 44.27
C PHE A 106 26.49 -3.90 44.73
N TRP A 107 27.54 -3.20 44.28
CA TRP A 107 28.92 -3.51 44.70
C TRP A 107 29.19 -3.16 46.18
N LEU A 108 28.51 -2.14 46.70
CA LEU A 108 28.57 -1.77 48.13
C LEU A 108 27.75 -2.71 49.04
N ARG A 109 27.00 -3.66 48.47
CA ARG A 109 26.04 -4.51 49.20
C ARG A 109 26.13 -5.96 48.74
N ALA A 110 27.35 -6.53 48.73
CA ALA A 110 27.56 -7.94 48.43
C ALA A 110 27.51 -8.80 49.71
N PRO A 111 26.47 -9.64 49.92
CA PRO A 111 26.55 -10.74 50.87
C PRO A 111 27.40 -11.91 50.34
N GLU A 112 27.89 -12.75 51.27
CA GLU A 112 28.88 -13.82 51.08
C GLU A 112 28.55 -14.84 49.98
N LYS A 113 29.63 -15.40 49.41
CA LYS A 113 29.63 -16.41 48.32
C LYS A 113 28.70 -17.59 48.62
N PRO A 114 27.74 -17.92 47.73
CA PRO A 114 26.96 -19.14 47.85
C PRO A 114 27.80 -20.39 47.49
N PRO A 115 27.47 -21.55 48.07
CA PRO A 115 28.26 -22.77 47.95
C PRO A 115 28.18 -23.40 46.55
N GLU A 116 29.26 -24.09 46.22
CA GLU A 116 29.54 -24.75 44.95
C GLU A 116 28.60 -25.96 44.74
N VAL A 117 27.79 -25.93 43.69
CA VAL A 117 26.86 -27.01 43.33
C VAL A 117 27.55 -27.93 42.31
N PRO A 118 27.63 -29.25 42.54
CA PRO A 118 28.27 -30.16 41.58
C PRO A 118 27.47 -30.22 40.27
N HIS A 119 28.18 -30.05 39.15
CA HIS A 119 27.60 -30.16 37.82
C HIS A 119 27.15 -31.59 37.52
N ILE A 120 25.84 -31.81 37.47
CA ILE A 120 25.23 -33.00 36.88
C ILE A 120 25.24 -32.80 35.36
N ALA A 121 25.86 -33.73 34.64
CA ALA A 121 25.93 -33.72 33.18
C ALA A 121 24.51 -33.78 32.57
N SER A 122 24.14 -32.75 31.81
CA SER A 122 22.88 -32.73 31.04
C SER A 122 22.87 -33.84 29.99
N PRO A 123 21.74 -34.54 29.81
CA PRO A 123 21.65 -35.62 28.83
C PRO A 123 21.68 -35.04 27.42
N LYS A 124 22.57 -35.59 26.58
CA LYS A 124 22.60 -35.37 25.13
C LYS A 124 21.21 -35.66 24.56
N GLN A 125 20.47 -34.62 24.19
CA GLN A 125 19.30 -34.77 23.35
C GLN A 125 19.77 -35.08 21.93
N ALA A 126 19.58 -36.33 21.53
CA ALA A 126 19.70 -36.76 20.15
C ALA A 126 18.59 -36.10 19.33
N SER A 127 18.98 -35.26 18.38
CA SER A 127 18.07 -34.71 17.38
C SER A 127 17.54 -35.85 16.50
N PRO A 128 16.21 -36.00 16.28
CA PRO A 128 15.70 -37.01 15.37
C PRO A 128 16.10 -36.61 13.94
N SER A 129 16.84 -37.49 13.26
CA SER A 129 17.13 -37.37 11.84
C SER A 129 15.83 -37.47 11.04
N ALA A 130 15.30 -36.33 10.61
CA ALA A 130 14.21 -36.25 9.66
C ALA A 130 14.60 -36.95 8.34
N PRO A 131 13.66 -37.61 7.64
CA PRO A 131 13.93 -38.29 6.39
C PRO A 131 14.45 -37.29 5.35
N ARG A 132 15.54 -37.63 4.67
CA ARG A 132 16.09 -36.85 3.56
C ARG A 132 15.11 -36.90 2.39
N SER A 133 14.23 -35.90 2.29
CA SER A 133 13.52 -35.63 1.05
C SER A 133 14.53 -35.23 -0.02
N SER A 134 14.49 -35.89 -1.18
CA SER A 134 15.35 -35.60 -2.35
C SER A 134 15.08 -34.24 -3.01
N LEU A 135 14.07 -33.52 -2.53
CA LEU A 135 13.67 -32.22 -3.03
C LEU A 135 14.59 -31.15 -2.43
N SER A 136 15.09 -30.27 -3.27
CA SER A 136 15.81 -29.08 -2.84
C SER A 136 14.93 -28.21 -1.95
N ALA A 137 15.54 -27.43 -1.06
CA ALA A 137 14.81 -26.49 -0.21
C ALA A 137 13.96 -25.51 -1.05
N GLU A 138 14.42 -25.17 -2.26
CA GLU A 138 13.69 -24.34 -3.22
C GLU A 138 12.46 -25.04 -3.79
N GLU A 139 12.54 -26.32 -4.14
CA GLU A 139 11.38 -27.10 -4.59
C GLU A 139 10.34 -27.30 -3.49
N ILE A 140 10.79 -27.54 -2.24
CA ILE A 140 9.89 -27.63 -1.09
C ILE A 140 9.20 -26.29 -0.82
N ALA A 141 9.93 -25.17 -0.92
CA ALA A 141 9.37 -23.83 -0.80
C ALA A 141 8.36 -23.53 -1.93
N ARG A 142 8.69 -23.91 -3.17
CA ARG A 142 7.78 -23.77 -4.32
C ARG A 142 6.52 -24.59 -4.15
N LEU A 143 6.62 -25.86 -3.76
CA LEU A 143 5.46 -26.74 -3.54
C LEU A 143 4.58 -26.23 -2.40
N ARG A 144 5.18 -25.70 -1.31
CA ARG A 144 4.42 -25.02 -0.26
C ARG A 144 3.73 -23.76 -0.79
N SER A 145 4.43 -22.90 -1.53
CA SER A 145 3.84 -21.67 -2.09
C SER A 145 2.76 -21.93 -3.14
N ALA A 146 2.85 -23.04 -3.89
CA ALA A 146 1.83 -23.46 -4.84
C ALA A 146 0.56 -23.90 -4.11
N GLY A 147 0.69 -24.69 -3.04
CA GLY A 147 -0.41 -25.03 -2.15
C GLY A 147 -0.99 -23.80 -1.44
N THR A 148 -0.14 -22.84 -1.07
CA THR A 148 -0.57 -21.56 -0.51
C THR A 148 -1.40 -20.76 -1.50
N ARG A 149 -0.97 -20.66 -2.76
CA ARG A 149 -1.70 -19.92 -3.80
C ARG A 149 -3.09 -20.51 -4.04
N GLU A 150 -3.20 -21.82 -4.16
CA GLU A 150 -4.50 -22.50 -4.28
C GLU A 150 -5.39 -22.27 -3.05
N ALA A 151 -4.81 -22.26 -1.84
CA ALA A 151 -5.55 -21.97 -0.63
C ALA A 151 -6.03 -20.50 -0.55
N ILE A 152 -5.24 -19.53 -1.03
CA ILE A 152 -5.65 -18.14 -1.17
C ILE A 152 -6.78 -18.00 -2.19
N ASP A 153 -6.69 -18.66 -3.34
CA ASP A 153 -7.76 -18.63 -4.36
C ASP A 153 -9.08 -19.22 -3.81
N ARG A 154 -9.00 -20.31 -3.04
CA ARG A 154 -10.18 -20.86 -2.33
C ARG A 154 -10.73 -19.88 -1.29
N ALA A 155 -9.87 -19.19 -0.54
CA ALA A 155 -10.31 -18.21 0.44
C ALA A 155 -10.96 -16.98 -0.22
N ARG A 156 -10.41 -16.51 -1.35
CA ARG A 156 -11.00 -15.46 -2.18
C ARG A 156 -12.38 -15.90 -2.69
N SER A 157 -12.50 -17.12 -3.21
CA SER A 157 -13.79 -17.65 -3.66
C SER A 157 -14.80 -17.75 -2.50
N ALA A 158 -14.36 -18.09 -1.29
CA ALA A 158 -15.21 -18.08 -0.11
C ALA A 158 -15.67 -16.65 0.24
N TYR A 159 -14.77 -15.66 0.18
CA TYR A 159 -15.09 -14.25 0.35
C TYR A 159 -16.13 -13.76 -0.67
N GLU A 160 -15.95 -14.08 -1.95
CA GLU A 160 -16.89 -13.70 -3.03
C GLU A 160 -18.28 -14.31 -2.83
N LYS A 161 -18.36 -15.51 -2.22
CA LYS A 161 -19.61 -16.19 -1.87
C LYS A 161 -20.24 -15.67 -0.57
N GLY A 162 -19.60 -14.73 0.12
CA GLY A 162 -20.04 -14.20 1.41
C GLY A 162 -19.70 -15.09 2.61
N ASP A 163 -18.97 -16.20 2.41
CA ASP A 163 -18.50 -17.07 3.49
C ASP A 163 -17.19 -16.53 4.07
N PHE A 164 -17.31 -15.41 4.77
CA PHE A 164 -16.16 -14.68 5.33
C PHE A 164 -15.49 -15.44 6.48
N VAL A 165 -16.24 -16.27 7.22
CA VAL A 165 -15.69 -17.11 8.29
C VAL A 165 -14.71 -18.11 7.69
N ARG A 166 -15.13 -18.83 6.64
CA ARG A 166 -14.26 -19.78 5.95
C ARG A 166 -13.07 -19.10 5.29
N ALA A 167 -13.26 -17.90 4.73
CA ALA A 167 -12.15 -17.13 4.18
C ALA A 167 -11.08 -16.84 5.25
N VAL A 168 -11.49 -16.39 6.45
CA VAL A 168 -10.59 -16.18 7.59
C VAL A 168 -9.87 -17.47 8.01
N GLU A 169 -10.59 -18.58 8.12
CA GLU A 169 -10.03 -19.88 8.53
C GLU A 169 -8.94 -20.36 7.56
N LEU A 170 -9.14 -20.15 6.26
CA LEU A 170 -8.16 -20.50 5.23
C LEU A 170 -6.95 -19.56 5.23
N LEU A 171 -7.16 -18.26 5.50
CA LEU A 171 -6.12 -17.23 5.38
C LEU A 171 -5.26 -17.06 6.63
N MET A 172 -5.79 -17.31 7.82
CA MET A 172 -5.06 -17.17 9.07
C MET A 172 -3.78 -18.02 9.17
N PRO A 173 -3.78 -19.34 8.81
CA PRO A 173 -2.55 -20.13 8.81
C PRO A 173 -1.58 -19.63 7.73
N ILE A 174 -2.08 -19.21 6.57
CA ILE A 174 -1.26 -18.69 5.47
C ILE A 174 -0.52 -17.42 5.90
N ALA A 175 -1.23 -16.46 6.51
CA ALA A 175 -0.64 -15.21 6.99
C ALA A 175 0.46 -15.43 8.06
N ARG A 176 0.43 -16.55 8.78
CA ARG A 176 1.48 -16.96 9.74
C ARG A 176 2.66 -17.64 9.06
N LEU A 177 2.39 -18.52 8.10
CA LEU A 177 3.41 -19.28 7.37
C LEU A 177 4.17 -18.41 6.35
N GLU A 178 3.49 -17.43 5.76
CA GLU A 178 4.03 -16.50 4.77
C GLU A 178 3.77 -15.04 5.20
N PRO A 179 4.56 -14.49 6.16
CA PRO A 179 4.37 -13.12 6.65
C PRO A 179 4.57 -12.01 5.61
N GLU A 180 5.12 -12.35 4.44
CA GLU A 180 5.40 -11.46 3.32
C GLU A 180 4.37 -11.59 2.17
N ASN A 181 3.35 -12.43 2.34
CA ASN A 181 2.30 -12.58 1.35
C ASN A 181 1.25 -11.47 1.48
N ALA A 182 1.42 -10.39 0.70
CA ALA A 182 0.55 -9.22 0.72
C ALA A 182 -0.93 -9.58 0.48
N GLU A 183 -1.17 -10.55 -0.40
CA GLU A 183 -2.51 -10.93 -0.81
C GLU A 183 -3.27 -11.66 0.30
N ALA A 184 -2.60 -12.59 0.99
CA ALA A 184 -3.18 -13.28 2.14
C ALA A 184 -3.57 -12.31 3.25
N HIS A 185 -2.71 -11.33 3.53
CA HIS A 185 -2.98 -10.26 4.49
C HIS A 185 -4.15 -9.37 4.06
N PHE A 186 -4.26 -9.05 2.77
CA PHE A 186 -5.36 -8.25 2.25
C PHE A 186 -6.71 -8.97 2.43
N TRP A 187 -6.84 -10.20 1.93
CA TRP A 187 -8.09 -10.94 2.02
C TRP A 187 -8.48 -11.27 3.46
N LEU A 188 -7.50 -11.51 4.34
CA LEU A 188 -7.76 -11.75 5.75
C LEU A 188 -8.40 -10.51 6.39
N GLY A 189 -7.80 -9.34 6.14
CA GLY A 189 -8.30 -8.06 6.60
C GLY A 189 -9.66 -7.69 6.03
N ALA A 190 -9.86 -7.88 4.72
CA ALA A 190 -11.14 -7.67 4.06
C ALA A 190 -12.24 -8.58 4.65
N SER A 191 -11.93 -9.86 4.88
CA SER A 191 -12.88 -10.82 5.48
C SER A 191 -13.29 -10.39 6.89
N TRP A 192 -12.35 -9.92 7.72
CA TRP A 192 -12.67 -9.36 9.04
C TRP A 192 -13.58 -8.14 8.98
N LEU A 193 -13.41 -7.26 8.00
CA LEU A 193 -14.31 -6.12 7.81
C LEU A 193 -15.74 -6.54 7.48
N GLN A 194 -15.90 -7.58 6.66
CA GLN A 194 -17.21 -8.10 6.30
C GLN A 194 -17.89 -8.82 7.47
N LEU A 195 -17.11 -9.42 8.37
CA LEU A 195 -17.59 -9.96 9.65
C LEU A 195 -17.89 -8.87 10.69
N ASN A 196 -17.85 -7.59 10.31
CA ASN A 196 -18.02 -6.44 11.20
C ASN A 196 -17.06 -6.46 12.40
N ARG A 197 -15.82 -6.93 12.17
CA ARG A 197 -14.72 -6.99 13.13
C ARG A 197 -13.58 -6.07 12.67
N PRO A 198 -13.76 -4.74 12.72
CA PRO A 198 -12.84 -3.81 12.08
C PRO A 198 -11.49 -3.70 12.81
N GLN A 199 -11.43 -3.94 14.11
CA GLN A 199 -10.19 -3.90 14.90
C GLN A 199 -9.23 -5.02 14.46
N GLU A 200 -9.76 -6.21 14.21
CA GLU A 200 -9.02 -7.37 13.74
C GLU A 200 -8.55 -7.22 12.29
N ALA A 201 -9.25 -6.41 11.50
CA ALA A 201 -8.88 -6.12 10.11
C ALA A 201 -7.67 -5.19 9.98
N ILE A 202 -7.42 -4.30 10.95
CA ILE A 202 -6.40 -3.24 10.84
C ILE A 202 -5.00 -3.81 10.63
N ALA A 203 -4.58 -4.80 11.43
CA ALA A 203 -3.21 -5.32 11.37
C ALA A 203 -2.90 -6.05 10.05
N PRO A 204 -3.75 -6.99 9.56
CA PRO A 204 -3.59 -7.59 8.24
C PRO A 204 -3.60 -6.56 7.10
N LEU A 205 -4.56 -5.62 7.08
CA LEU A 205 -4.63 -4.60 6.01
C LEU A 205 -3.40 -3.69 6.00
N ARG A 206 -2.92 -3.29 7.18
CA ARG A 206 -1.68 -2.50 7.30
C ARG A 206 -0.49 -3.28 6.76
N ARG A 207 -0.41 -4.59 7.01
CA ARG A 207 0.65 -5.44 6.49
C ARG A 207 0.56 -5.58 4.97
N ALA A 208 -0.64 -5.74 4.42
CA ALA A 208 -0.88 -5.76 2.98
C ALA A 208 -0.37 -4.47 2.31
N VAL A 209 -0.75 -3.31 2.82
CA VAL A 209 -0.31 -1.99 2.32
C VAL A 209 1.22 -1.84 2.30
N GLN A 210 1.89 -2.35 3.34
CA GLN A 210 3.36 -2.30 3.44
C GLN A 210 4.07 -3.17 2.40
N LEU A 211 3.44 -4.28 1.99
CA LEU A 211 4.02 -5.28 1.10
C LEU A 211 3.66 -5.06 -0.38
N SER A 212 2.55 -4.37 -0.64
CA SER A 212 2.03 -4.09 -1.98
C SER A 212 2.56 -2.77 -2.58
N LEU A 213 2.46 -2.64 -3.90
CA LEU A 213 2.72 -1.41 -4.66
C LEU A 213 1.61 -1.20 -5.70
N GLY A 214 1.43 0.04 -6.17
CA GLY A 214 0.46 0.38 -7.22
C GLY A 214 -0.99 0.15 -6.79
N VAL A 215 -1.82 -0.36 -7.71
CA VAL A 215 -3.27 -0.54 -7.50
C VAL A 215 -3.58 -1.43 -6.30
N GLU A 216 -2.76 -2.45 -6.03
CA GLU A 216 -2.91 -3.34 -4.89
C GLU A 216 -2.69 -2.60 -3.55
N GLN A 217 -1.75 -1.66 -3.54
CA GLN A 217 -1.51 -0.79 -2.39
C GLN A 217 -2.65 0.20 -2.18
N GLU A 218 -3.15 0.80 -3.25
CA GLU A 218 -4.30 1.70 -3.18
C GLU A 218 -5.54 0.97 -2.62
N ARG A 219 -5.82 -0.23 -3.14
CA ARG A 219 -6.89 -1.10 -2.63
C ARG A 219 -6.71 -1.41 -1.15
N GLY A 220 -5.51 -1.81 -0.75
CA GLY A 220 -5.18 -2.09 0.65
C GLY A 220 -5.40 -0.87 1.55
N ARG A 221 -4.97 0.33 1.11
CA ARG A 221 -5.15 1.58 1.85
C ARG A 221 -6.61 1.95 2.00
N TYR A 222 -7.41 1.76 0.94
CA TYR A 222 -8.83 2.05 0.99
C TYR A 222 -9.54 1.16 2.03
N TYR A 223 -9.30 -0.14 1.99
CA TYR A 223 -9.85 -1.06 2.99
C TYR A 223 -9.32 -0.76 4.39
N LEU A 224 -8.05 -0.37 4.54
CA LEU A 224 -7.49 0.05 5.82
C LEU A 224 -8.20 1.30 6.36
N ALA A 225 -8.51 2.27 5.50
CA ALA A 225 -9.27 3.45 5.89
C ALA A 225 -10.69 3.10 6.35
N LEU A 226 -11.37 2.17 5.65
CA LEU A 226 -12.67 1.65 6.07
C LEU A 226 -12.58 0.94 7.44
N ALA A 227 -11.53 0.15 7.66
CA ALA A 227 -11.31 -0.50 8.95
C ALA A 227 -11.11 0.52 10.08
N TYR A 228 -10.28 1.54 9.87
CA TYR A 228 -10.12 2.61 10.84
C TYR A 228 -11.44 3.35 11.10
N ALA A 229 -12.19 3.67 10.05
CA ALA A 229 -13.47 4.38 10.18
C ALA A 229 -14.49 3.57 11.00
N ARG A 230 -14.66 2.28 10.70
CA ARG A 230 -15.58 1.39 11.44
C ARG A 230 -15.11 1.07 12.86
N ALA A 231 -13.80 1.11 13.10
CA ALA A 231 -13.21 0.94 14.43
C ALA A 231 -13.23 2.22 15.29
N GLY A 232 -13.67 3.36 14.74
CA GLY A 232 -13.73 4.65 15.45
C GLY A 232 -12.43 5.47 15.39
N TYR A 233 -11.41 4.99 14.69
CA TYR A 233 -10.14 5.68 14.46
C TYR A 233 -10.27 6.70 13.31
N ARG A 234 -11.06 7.75 13.55
CA ARG A 234 -11.46 8.72 12.52
C ARG A 234 -10.28 9.42 11.87
N ASP A 235 -9.30 9.84 12.65
CA ASP A 235 -8.16 10.62 12.16
C ASP A 235 -7.21 9.75 11.32
N GLU A 236 -7.00 8.49 11.71
CA GLU A 236 -6.31 7.47 10.92
C GLU A 236 -7.01 7.25 9.58
N ALA A 237 -8.34 7.09 9.60
CA ALA A 237 -9.12 6.88 8.39
C ALA A 237 -8.99 8.07 7.42
N ILE A 238 -9.13 9.30 7.91
CA ILE A 238 -8.99 10.51 7.09
C ILE A 238 -7.60 10.59 6.46
N ARG A 239 -6.53 10.27 7.20
CA ARG A 239 -5.15 10.30 6.68
C ARG A 239 -4.93 9.31 5.54
N GLU A 240 -5.42 8.07 5.65
CA GLU A 240 -5.29 7.10 4.57
C GLU A 240 -6.10 7.52 3.33
N LEU A 241 -7.31 8.07 3.52
CA LEU A 241 -8.13 8.59 2.42
C LEU A 241 -7.48 9.79 1.73
N GLU A 242 -6.90 10.72 2.48
CA GLU A 242 -6.16 11.86 1.91
C GLU A 242 -4.96 11.43 1.08
N THR A 243 -4.27 10.37 1.51
CA THR A 243 -3.17 9.79 0.76
C THR A 243 -3.64 9.28 -0.60
N LEU A 244 -4.76 8.53 -0.63
CA LEU A 244 -5.36 8.03 -1.88
C LEU A 244 -5.80 9.16 -2.82
N ILE A 245 -6.40 10.22 -2.27
CA ILE A 245 -6.84 11.39 -3.05
C ILE A 245 -5.64 12.12 -3.67
N ALA A 246 -4.54 12.26 -2.91
CA ALA A 246 -3.32 12.94 -3.36
C ALA A 246 -2.54 12.14 -4.41
N GLU A 247 -2.59 10.81 -4.34
CA GLU A 247 -1.95 9.91 -5.31
C GLU A 247 -2.64 9.93 -6.67
N ASN A 248 -3.92 10.34 -6.72
CA ASN A 248 -4.73 10.43 -7.94
C ASN A 248 -4.82 9.08 -8.71
N GLY A 249 -4.97 7.99 -7.96
CA GLY A 249 -5.10 6.62 -8.47
C GLY A 249 -6.55 6.15 -8.65
N LEU A 250 -6.73 4.84 -8.81
CA LEU A 250 -8.02 4.20 -9.09
C LEU A 250 -9.03 4.43 -7.97
N TYR A 251 -8.58 4.44 -6.71
CA TYR A 251 -9.44 4.57 -5.52
C TYR A 251 -9.73 6.02 -5.12
N ARG A 252 -9.37 7.01 -5.95
CA ARG A 252 -9.53 8.43 -5.60
C ARG A 252 -10.99 8.79 -5.35
N ALA A 253 -11.89 8.42 -6.25
CA ALA A 253 -13.30 8.84 -6.19
C ALA A 253 -14.00 8.26 -4.95
N GLU A 254 -13.75 6.97 -4.69
CA GLU A 254 -14.22 6.26 -3.50
C GLU A 254 -13.65 6.89 -2.23
N ALA A 255 -12.36 7.27 -2.24
CA ALA A 255 -11.74 7.93 -1.11
C ALA A 255 -12.35 9.32 -0.81
N GLU A 256 -12.62 10.13 -1.85
CA GLU A 256 -13.32 11.41 -1.71
C GLU A 256 -14.74 11.24 -1.16
N GLN A 257 -15.46 10.22 -1.62
CA GLN A 257 -16.79 9.90 -1.11
C GLN A 257 -16.75 9.45 0.35
N ALA A 258 -15.91 8.48 0.68
CA ALA A 258 -15.77 7.96 2.04
C ALA A 258 -15.35 9.07 3.03
N LYS A 259 -14.42 9.95 2.63
CA LYS A 259 -14.01 11.10 3.44
C LYS A 259 -15.17 12.06 3.69
N ARG A 260 -15.94 12.41 2.65
CA ARG A 260 -17.12 13.26 2.78
C ARG A 260 -18.16 12.67 3.72
N GLN A 261 -18.40 11.35 3.65
CA GLN A 261 -19.32 10.66 4.56
C GLN A 261 -18.79 10.72 6.00
N LEU A 262 -17.53 10.36 6.23
CA LEU A 262 -16.91 10.38 7.57
C LEU A 262 -16.90 11.78 8.21
N LEU A 263 -16.80 12.85 7.41
CA LEU A 263 -16.91 14.22 7.89
C LEU A 263 -18.34 14.60 8.30
N ARG A 264 -19.36 14.09 7.61
CA ARG A 264 -20.79 14.39 7.86
C ARG A 264 -21.40 13.53 8.97
N SER A 265 -21.26 12.21 8.89
CA SER A 265 -21.94 11.25 9.79
C SER A 265 -21.07 10.70 10.90
N GLY A 266 -19.75 10.94 10.87
CA GLY A 266 -18.79 10.33 11.80
C GLY A 266 -18.54 8.83 11.55
N THR A 267 -19.27 8.21 10.62
CA THR A 267 -19.14 6.78 10.25
C THR A 267 -19.21 6.59 8.73
N VAL A 268 -18.48 5.60 8.22
CA VAL A 268 -18.58 5.11 6.83
C VAL A 268 -19.34 3.77 6.84
N LYS A 269 -20.42 3.66 6.05
CA LYS A 269 -21.22 2.42 5.94
C LYS A 269 -20.61 1.50 4.90
#